data_AF-A0A060CC91-F1
#
_entry.id   AF-A0A060CC91-F1
#
_cell.length_a   1.000
_cell.length_b   1.000
_cell.length_c   1.000
_cell.angle_alpha   90.00
_cell.angle_beta   90.00
_cell.angle_gamma   90.00
#
_symmetry.space_group_name_H-M   'P 1'
#
loop_
_entity.id
_entity.type
_entity.pdbx_description
1 polymer ?
#
loop_
_entity_poly.entity_id
_entity_poly.type
_entity_poly.pdbx_seq_one_letter_code
_entity_poly.pdbx_strand_id
1 'polypeptide(L)'
;PDGIHLPPSVLRNFVRAKPRSKVLFTTDCMSAAAGSPGRYTLGKTVVEVGMDGVVRDPGKETFAGSSLTMDRAVENVSKFLGWTSEDAIAACSSHVAAELGYGL
;
A
#
# COMPACT_ATOMS: atom_id res chain seq x y z
N PRO A 1 -0.44 -1.05 3.47
CA PRO A 1 -1.81 -1.16 2.97
C PRO A 1 -2.55 0.17 3.14
N ASP A 2 -3.46 0.51 2.24
CA ASP A 2 -4.21 1.78 2.26
C ASP A 2 -5.58 1.67 2.94
N GLY A 3 -6.10 0.45 3.12
CA GLY A 3 -7.45 0.21 3.63
C GLY A 3 -8.55 0.39 2.58
N ILE A 4 -8.17 0.68 1.33
CA ILE A 4 -9.06 0.87 0.17
C ILE A 4 -9.02 -0.37 -0.70
N HIS A 5 -7.83 -0.82 -1.11
CA HIS A 5 -7.66 -2.04 -1.91
C HIS A 5 -8.16 -3.27 -1.17
N LEU A 6 -7.91 -3.31 0.14
CA LEU A 6 -8.39 -4.35 1.04
C LEU A 6 -8.94 -3.71 2.31
N PRO A 7 -10.21 -3.98 2.68
CA PRO A 7 -10.70 -3.63 3.99
C PRO A 7 -9.85 -4.28 5.10
N PRO A 8 -9.67 -3.64 6.27
CA PRO A 8 -8.83 -4.18 7.34
C PRO A 8 -9.21 -5.61 7.79
N SER A 9 -10.48 -5.99 7.73
CA SER A 9 -10.95 -7.35 8.03
C SER A 9 -10.42 -8.39 7.03
N VAL A 10 -10.39 -8.05 5.74
CA VAL A 10 -9.86 -8.91 4.68
C VAL A 10 -8.35 -9.03 4.80
N LEU A 11 -7.66 -7.91 5.06
CA LEU A 11 -6.21 -7.92 5.31
C LEU A 11 -5.85 -8.87 6.47
N ARG A 12 -6.57 -8.80 7.60
CA ARG A 12 -6.37 -9.70 8.74
C ARG A 12 -6.55 -11.17 8.36
N ASN A 13 -7.50 -11.49 7.47
CA ASN A 13 -7.69 -12.87 7.00
C ASN A 13 -6.49 -13.36 6.19
N PHE A 14 -5.95 -12.55 5.28
CA PHE A 14 -4.76 -12.91 4.49
C PHE A 14 -3.53 -13.09 5.36
N VAL A 15 -3.32 -12.19 6.31
CA VAL A 15 -2.21 -12.27 7.26
C VAL A 15 -2.29 -13.55 8.10
N ARG A 16 -3.48 -13.94 8.56
CA ARG A 16 -3.68 -15.19 9.30
C ARG A 16 -3.39 -16.44 8.46
N ALA A 17 -3.58 -16.37 7.14
CA ALA A 17 -3.43 -17.50 6.24
C ALA A 17 -1.96 -17.82 5.86
N LYS A 18 -1.01 -16.96 6.23
CA LYS A 18 0.41 -17.12 5.87
C LYS A 18 1.30 -16.97 7.10
N PRO A 19 2.49 -17.60 7.12
CA PRO A 19 3.50 -17.25 8.11
C PRO A 19 3.79 -15.75 8.03
N ARG A 20 3.91 -15.11 9.20
CA ARG A 20 4.08 -13.65 9.29
C ARG A 20 5.27 -13.14 8.47
N SER A 21 6.37 -13.88 8.44
CA SER A 21 7.58 -13.57 7.66
C SER A 21 7.39 -13.64 6.14
N LYS A 22 6.27 -14.20 5.67
CA LYS A 22 5.91 -14.32 4.26
C LYS A 22 4.78 -13.37 3.84
N VAL A 23 4.44 -12.41 4.71
CA VAL A 23 3.54 -11.30 4.37
C VAL A 23 4.37 -10.05 4.16
N LEU A 24 4.39 -9.57 2.92
CA LEU A 24 5.11 -8.39 2.48
C LEU A 24 4.12 -7.30 2.06
N PHE A 25 4.48 -6.05 2.24
CA PHE A 25 3.63 -4.91 1.88
C PHE A 25 4.25 -4.08 0.76
N THR A 26 3.40 -3.67 -0.18
CA THR A 26 3.72 -2.69 -1.22
C THR A 26 2.75 -1.51 -1.11
N THR A 27 3.17 -0.36 -1.63
CA THR A 27 2.27 0.77 -1.81
C THR A 27 1.43 0.61 -3.07
N ASP A 28 1.96 -0.03 -4.11
CA ASP A 28 1.42 0.06 -5.47
C ASP A 28 1.15 1.53 -5.89
N CYS A 29 2.03 2.44 -5.46
CA CYS A 29 1.79 3.86 -5.63
C CYS A 29 2.03 4.32 -7.07
N MET A 30 1.14 5.18 -7.55
CA MET A 30 1.31 5.90 -8.80
C MET A 30 2.09 7.20 -8.58
N SER A 31 2.30 7.99 -9.64
CA SER A 31 2.88 9.34 -9.54
C SER A 31 2.07 10.30 -8.66
N ALA A 32 0.88 9.88 -8.24
CA ALA A 32 0.01 10.54 -7.29
C ALA A 32 0.34 10.26 -5.81
N ALA A 33 1.44 9.57 -5.49
CA ALA A 33 1.85 9.35 -4.10
C ALA A 33 1.92 10.68 -3.32
N ALA A 34 1.25 10.74 -2.16
CA ALA A 34 1.08 11.98 -1.36
C ALA A 34 0.46 13.18 -2.12
N GLY A 35 -0.12 12.96 -3.29
CA GLY A 35 -0.77 13.98 -4.10
C GLY A 35 -2.10 14.41 -3.52
N SER A 36 -2.41 15.70 -3.68
CA SER A 36 -3.77 16.21 -3.49
C SER A 36 -4.73 15.66 -4.56
N PRO A 37 -6.05 15.72 -4.33
CA PRO A 37 -7.02 15.39 -5.37
C PRO A 37 -6.73 16.13 -6.70
N GLY A 38 -6.76 15.41 -7.81
CA GLY A 38 -6.34 15.94 -9.10
C GLY A 38 -5.79 14.88 -10.06
N ARG A 39 -5.30 15.34 -11.22
CA ARG A 39 -4.79 14.46 -12.28
C ARG A 39 -3.27 14.40 -12.27
N TYR A 40 -2.76 13.19 -12.45
CA TYR A 40 -1.34 12.86 -12.47
C TYR A 40 -1.02 12.02 -13.69
N THR A 41 0.25 12.04 -14.11
CA THR A 41 0.74 11.23 -15.23
C THR A 41 1.83 10.28 -14.76
N LEU A 42 1.76 9.02 -15.20
CA LEU A 42 2.83 8.03 -15.06
C LEU A 42 3.18 7.55 -16.47
N GLY A 43 4.22 8.13 -17.05
CA GLY A 43 4.52 7.96 -18.47
C GLY A 43 3.36 8.47 -19.34
N LYS A 44 2.76 7.58 -20.13
CA LYS A 44 1.61 7.91 -21.00
C LYS A 44 0.25 7.67 -20.33
N THR A 45 0.23 7.11 -19.13
CA THR A 45 -1.00 6.82 -18.39
C THR A 45 -1.39 8.05 -17.57
N VAL A 46 -2.65 8.45 -17.67
CA VAL A 46 -3.24 9.49 -16.81
C VAL A 46 -4.05 8.80 -15.73
N VAL A 47 -3.88 9.22 -14.48
CA VAL A 47 -4.69 8.79 -13.33
C VAL A 47 -5.29 10.01 -12.63
N GLU A 48 -6.39 9.80 -11.93
CA GLU A 48 -7.09 10.82 -11.16
C GLU A 48 -7.21 10.38 -9.70
N VAL A 49 -6.77 11.24 -8.78
CA VAL A 49 -6.97 11.08 -7.33
C VAL A 49 -8.27 11.78 -6.97
N GLY A 50 -9.23 11.01 -6.45
CA GLY A 50 -10.46 11.58 -5.93
C GLY A 50 -10.26 12.32 -4.60
N MET A 51 -11.29 13.07 -4.17
CA MET A 51 -11.31 13.69 -2.83
C MET A 51 -11.23 12.66 -1.69
N ASP A 52 -11.60 11.42 -1.98
CA ASP A 52 -11.48 10.25 -1.11
C ASP A 52 -10.07 9.65 -1.07
N GLY A 53 -9.11 10.24 -1.80
CA GLY A 53 -7.72 9.78 -1.88
C GLY A 53 -7.51 8.56 -2.77
N VAL A 54 -8.57 8.01 -3.37
CA VAL A 54 -8.51 6.82 -4.21
C VAL A 54 -8.05 7.20 -5.62
N VAL A 55 -7.11 6.43 -6.16
CA VAL A 55 -6.59 6.63 -7.51
C VAL A 55 -7.41 5.82 -8.51
N ARG A 56 -7.89 6.47 -9.57
CA ARG A 56 -8.75 5.87 -10.59
C ARG A 56 -8.31 6.25 -12.00
N ASP A 57 -8.79 5.47 -12.96
CA ASP A 57 -8.85 5.92 -14.35
C ASP A 57 -9.72 7.19 -14.45
N PRO A 58 -9.28 8.26 -15.15
CA PRO A 58 -10.05 9.49 -15.26
C PRO A 58 -11.48 9.24 -15.76
N GLY A 59 -12.46 9.73 -15.01
CA GLY A 59 -13.89 9.57 -15.34
C GLY A 59 -14.46 8.17 -15.14
N LYS A 60 -13.74 7.26 -14.47
CA LYS A 60 -14.21 5.90 -14.14
C LYS A 60 -14.13 5.65 -12.64
N GLU A 61 -14.82 4.60 -12.19
CA GLU A 61 -14.76 4.14 -10.79
C GLU A 61 -13.64 3.11 -10.55
N THR A 62 -13.05 2.57 -11.61
CA THR A 62 -12.01 1.53 -11.55
C THR A 62 -10.73 2.06 -10.90
N PHE A 63 -10.20 1.31 -9.93
CA PHE A 63 -8.94 1.66 -9.26
C PHE A 63 -7.75 1.53 -10.22
N ALA A 64 -6.79 2.45 -10.09
CA ALA A 64 -5.60 2.52 -10.93
C ALA A 64 -4.36 2.74 -10.05
N GLY A 65 -4.00 1.74 -9.24
CA GLY A 65 -2.95 1.83 -8.23
C GLY A 65 -3.37 2.67 -7.01
N SER A 66 -2.40 3.20 -6.26
CA SER A 66 -2.66 3.96 -5.03
C SER A 66 -1.94 5.31 -4.97
N SER A 67 -2.35 6.15 -4.01
CA SER A 67 -1.66 7.38 -3.60
C SER A 67 -0.87 7.16 -2.29
N LEU A 68 -0.79 5.91 -1.82
CA LEU A 68 -0.22 5.54 -0.53
C LEU A 68 1.30 5.75 -0.50
N THR A 69 1.79 6.37 0.56
CA THR A 69 3.23 6.41 0.86
C THR A 69 3.62 5.30 1.83
N MET A 70 4.90 4.90 1.81
CA MET A 70 5.35 3.74 2.61
C MET A 70 5.32 4.01 4.13
N ASP A 71 5.57 5.24 4.57
CA ASP A 71 5.41 5.65 5.98
C ASP A 71 3.96 5.46 6.46
N ARG A 72 2.98 5.90 5.66
CA ARG A 72 1.55 5.68 5.94
C ARG A 72 1.20 4.19 5.87
N ALA A 73 1.83 3.43 4.97
CA ALA A 73 1.65 1.99 4.90
C ALA A 73 2.09 1.31 6.21
N VAL A 74 3.25 1.67 6.76
CA VAL A 74 3.76 1.16 8.04
C VAL A 74 2.80 1.49 9.18
N GLU A 75 2.36 2.75 9.31
CA GLU A 75 1.36 3.14 10.31
C GLU A 75 0.08 2.31 10.20
N ASN A 76 -0.41 2.10 8.98
CA ASN A 76 -1.60 1.31 8.71
C ASN A 76 -1.41 -0.17 9.03
N VAL A 77 -0.22 -0.76 8.80
CA VAL A 77 0.08 -2.14 9.22
C VAL A 77 -0.08 -2.27 10.73
N SER A 78 0.58 -1.40 11.50
CA SER A 78 0.47 -1.41 12.96
C SER A 78 -0.99 -1.25 13.41
N LYS A 79 -1.70 -0.27 12.85
CA LYS A 79 -3.10 0.03 13.20
C LYS A 79 -4.05 -1.12 12.86
N PHE A 80 -3.93 -1.71 11.67
CA PHE A 80 -4.92 -2.68 11.18
C PHE A 80 -4.68 -4.11 11.68
N LEU A 81 -3.42 -4.44 12.00
CA LEU A 81 -3.00 -5.78 12.42
C LEU A 81 -2.60 -5.86 13.90
N GLY A 82 -2.47 -4.73 14.59
CA GLY A 82 -1.99 -4.69 15.98
C GLY A 82 -0.52 -5.04 16.12
N TRP A 83 0.26 -4.85 15.06
CA TRP A 83 1.70 -5.14 15.05
C TRP A 83 2.48 -4.00 15.71
N THR A 84 3.64 -4.33 16.30
CA THR A 84 4.57 -3.30 16.76
C THR A 84 5.11 -2.50 15.58
N SER A 85 5.60 -1.29 15.84
CA SER A 85 6.24 -0.46 14.81
C SER A 85 7.44 -1.17 14.19
N GLU A 86 8.23 -1.88 15.00
CA GLU A 86 9.40 -2.64 14.53
C GLU A 86 8.99 -3.74 13.55
N ASP A 87 7.96 -4.52 13.89
CA ASP A 87 7.48 -5.59 13.01
C ASP A 87 6.85 -5.05 11.72
N ALA A 88 6.13 -3.92 11.82
CA ALA A 88 5.54 -3.25 10.66
C ALA A 88 6.62 -2.72 9.71
N ILE A 89 7.68 -2.09 10.26
CA ILE A 89 8.84 -1.63 9.49
C ILE A 89 9.54 -2.82 8.82
N ALA A 90 9.79 -3.90 9.56
CA ALA A 90 10.45 -5.09 9.02
C ALA A 90 9.68 -5.69 7.84
N ALA A 91 8.36 -5.81 7.95
CA ALA A 91 7.50 -6.34 6.88
C ALA A 91 7.39 -5.43 5.64
N CYS A 92 7.66 -4.13 5.78
CA CYS A 92 7.73 -3.15 4.70
C CYS A 92 9.15 -2.89 4.18
N SER A 93 10.18 -3.48 4.79
CA SER A 93 11.59 -3.19 4.51
C SER A 93 12.44 -4.45 4.50
N SER A 94 13.02 -4.88 5.63
CA SER A 94 14.02 -5.95 5.67
C SER A 94 13.50 -7.31 5.17
N HIS A 95 12.22 -7.64 5.42
CA HIS A 95 11.63 -8.86 4.87
C HIS A 95 11.48 -8.80 3.35
N VAL A 96 11.16 -7.62 2.81
CA VAL A 96 11.07 -7.40 1.35
C VAL A 96 12.46 -7.52 0.73
N ALA A 97 13.46 -6.89 1.32
CA ALA A 97 14.85 -6.99 0.87
C ALA A 97 15.32 -8.46 0.87
N ALA A 98 15.07 -9.21 1.95
CA ALA A 98 15.42 -10.62 2.04
C ALA A 98 14.72 -11.47 0.97
N GLU A 99 13.42 -11.27 0.73
CA GLU A 99 12.67 -12.02 -0.30
C GLU A 99 13.17 -11.70 -1.72
N LEU A 100 13.66 -10.49 -1.95
CA LEU A 100 14.25 -10.06 -3.23
C LEU A 100 15.75 -10.39 -3.37
N GLY A 101 16.36 -11.04 -2.39
CA GLY A 101 17.78 -11.42 -2.43
C GLY A 101 18.77 -10.31 -2.05
N TYR A 102 18.29 -9.25 -1.38
CA TYR A 102 19.07 -8.13 -0.86
C TYR A 102 19.14 -8.11 0.68
N GLY A 103 18.88 -9.23 1.35
CA GLY A 103 19.03 -9.35 2.81
C GLY A 103 20.50 -9.22 3.21
N LEU A 104 20.78 -8.43 4.25
CA LEU A 104 22.08 -8.33 4.91
C LEU A 104 22.31 -9.50 5.87
#